data_AF-A0A6L7GQQ2-F1
#
_entry.id   AF-A0A6L7GQQ2-F1
#
_cell.length_a   1.000
_cell.length_b   1.000
_cell.length_c   1.000
_cell.angle_alpha   90.00
_cell.angle_beta   90.00
_cell.angle_gamma   90.00
#
_symmetry.space_group_name_H-M   'P 1'
#
loop_
_entity.id
_entity.type
_entity.pdbx_description
1 polymer ?
#
loop_
_entity_poly.entity_id
_entity_poly.type
_entity_poly.pdbx_seq_one_letter_code
_entity_poly.pdbx_strand_id
1 'polypeptide(L)'
;MTEEWVHLPNQWTHLQRFSHMIEQLQESFGVLPELESAESRRARAAELVKRRDALAGKLWNVMATREGGLSGTAAVRAASAADDESTQQVVGELVSLIPTRVIHERKNAWAYLDAEVQQPVIDAGPLADSEVWRDRADAANIDALDRLGNPEDYDGAEPIEDIAVPPDVAWTEADRKAALDNAVDTYGLEPGEWYSMEWPPTEASLWSAGSVSRTEWEPCSAHEDDPDSDEAETCVTCEDSVRETVVAEALWVFTVALTKNRIGFDISGTLVDDLISEEIDSSFEVREIEQDPREILIGSPGRGTRW
;
A
#
# COMPACT_ATOMS: atom_id res chain seq x y z
N MET A 1 19.74 -19.10 -23.19
CA MET A 1 18.85 -19.44 -24.32
C MET A 1 18.18 -18.16 -24.72
N THR A 2 18.50 -17.66 -25.90
CA THR A 2 17.94 -16.43 -26.47
C THR A 2 16.56 -16.76 -27.01
N GLU A 3 15.51 -16.22 -26.39
CA GLU A 3 14.14 -16.29 -26.93
C GLU A 3 14.08 -15.50 -28.23
N GLU A 4 14.03 -16.24 -29.32
CA GLU A 4 13.77 -15.74 -30.66
C GLU A 4 12.26 -15.48 -30.74
N TRP A 5 11.85 -14.25 -30.38
CA TRP A 5 10.48 -13.80 -30.57
C TRP A 5 10.18 -13.76 -32.07
N VAL A 6 9.48 -14.77 -32.56
CA VAL A 6 8.87 -14.77 -33.89
C VAL A 6 7.86 -13.62 -33.90
N HIS A 7 8.27 -12.45 -34.41
CA HIS A 7 7.36 -11.36 -34.74
C HIS A 7 6.39 -11.84 -35.82
N LEU A 8 5.27 -12.42 -35.41
CA LEU A 8 4.11 -12.50 -36.28
C LEU A 8 3.73 -11.06 -36.64
N PRO A 9 3.58 -10.72 -37.94
CA PRO A 9 3.23 -9.37 -38.34
C PRO A 9 1.85 -9.07 -37.75
N ASN A 10 1.79 -8.11 -36.85
CA ASN A 10 0.53 -7.68 -36.30
C ASN A 10 -0.33 -7.15 -37.46
N GLN A 11 -1.47 -7.80 -37.74
CA GLN A 11 -2.26 -7.54 -38.95
C GLN A 11 -2.93 -6.15 -38.96
N TRP A 12 -2.77 -5.39 -37.88
CA TRP A 12 -3.39 -4.10 -37.69
C TRP A 12 -2.47 -2.96 -38.14
N THR A 13 -3.02 -2.10 -38.98
CA THR A 13 -2.43 -0.79 -39.28
C THR A 13 -2.32 0.05 -38.00
N HIS A 14 -1.42 1.03 -37.97
CA HIS A 14 -1.32 1.97 -36.84
C HIS A 14 -2.66 2.68 -36.56
N LEU A 15 -3.44 2.96 -37.60
CA LEU A 15 -4.77 3.55 -37.44
C LEU A 15 -5.70 2.62 -36.65
N GLN A 16 -5.71 1.32 -36.96
CA GLN A 16 -6.51 0.33 -36.23
C GLN A 16 -6.03 0.18 -34.79
N ARG A 17 -4.71 0.11 -34.58
CA ARG A 17 -4.11 0.04 -33.23
C ARG A 17 -4.49 1.24 -32.37
N PHE A 18 -4.26 2.46 -32.84
CA PHE A 18 -4.61 3.65 -32.06
C PHE A 18 -6.12 3.80 -31.86
N SER A 19 -6.95 3.39 -32.83
CA SER A 19 -8.40 3.36 -32.64
C SER A 19 -8.80 2.41 -31.51
N HIS A 20 -8.21 1.21 -31.47
CA HIS A 20 -8.46 0.24 -30.42
C HIS A 20 -7.99 0.72 -29.05
N MET A 21 -6.80 1.31 -28.95
CA MET A 21 -6.30 1.89 -27.71
C MET A 21 -7.25 2.97 -27.17
N ILE A 22 -7.72 3.88 -28.03
CA ILE A 22 -8.68 4.93 -27.63
C ILE A 22 -10.00 4.31 -27.16
N GLU A 23 -10.51 3.29 -27.85
CA GLU A 23 -11.72 2.58 -27.45
C GLU A 23 -11.58 1.98 -26.05
N GLN A 24 -10.46 1.31 -25.77
CA GLN A 24 -10.23 0.72 -24.45
C GLN A 24 -10.07 1.77 -23.34
N LEU A 25 -9.38 2.88 -23.59
CA LEU A 25 -9.31 3.97 -22.61
C LEU A 25 -10.68 4.56 -22.31
N GLN A 26 -11.51 4.74 -23.35
CA GLN A 26 -12.87 5.24 -23.18
C GLN A 26 -13.74 4.24 -22.40
N GLU A 27 -13.63 2.94 -22.68
CA GLU A 27 -14.38 1.90 -21.98
C GLU A 27 -13.95 1.73 -20.52
N SER A 28 -12.64 1.78 -20.25
CA SER A 28 -12.09 1.58 -18.91
C SER A 28 -12.28 2.80 -18.00
N PHE A 29 -12.09 4.01 -18.53
CA PHE A 29 -12.03 5.23 -17.71
C PHE A 29 -13.13 6.25 -18.02
N GLY A 30 -13.68 6.29 -19.23
CA GLY A 30 -14.87 7.12 -19.55
C GLY A 30 -14.67 8.64 -19.46
N VAL A 31 -13.43 9.13 -19.44
CA VAL A 31 -13.09 10.53 -19.11
C VAL A 31 -12.62 11.40 -20.28
N LEU A 32 -12.88 10.99 -21.52
CA LEU A 32 -12.54 11.78 -22.72
C LEU A 32 -13.84 12.17 -23.47
N PRO A 33 -14.61 13.18 -23.00
CA PRO A 33 -15.87 13.59 -23.61
C PRO A 33 -15.75 13.92 -25.11
N GLU A 34 -14.60 14.50 -25.49
CA GLU A 34 -14.29 14.83 -26.88
C GLU A 34 -14.15 13.58 -27.78
N LEU A 35 -14.02 12.38 -27.19
CA LEU A 35 -13.88 11.08 -27.87
C LEU A 35 -15.13 10.19 -27.74
N GLU A 36 -16.27 10.72 -27.31
CA GLU A 36 -17.52 9.94 -27.17
C GLU A 36 -18.05 9.39 -28.51
N SER A 37 -17.86 10.13 -29.60
CA SER A 37 -18.33 9.70 -30.92
C SER A 37 -17.29 8.82 -31.64
N ALA A 38 -17.77 7.82 -32.40
CA ALA A 38 -16.89 6.97 -33.21
C ALA A 38 -16.13 7.77 -34.28
N GLU A 39 -16.69 8.88 -34.76
CA GLU A 39 -16.02 9.78 -35.70
C GLU A 39 -14.87 10.53 -35.04
N SER A 40 -15.08 11.08 -33.83
CA SER A 40 -14.04 11.74 -33.04
C SER A 40 -12.88 10.78 -32.72
N ARG A 41 -13.19 9.53 -32.32
CA ARG A 41 -12.16 8.50 -32.07
C ARG A 41 -11.31 8.20 -33.31
N ARG A 42 -11.94 8.02 -34.47
CA ARG A 42 -11.22 7.79 -35.73
C ARG A 42 -10.39 9.00 -36.16
N ALA A 43 -10.92 10.20 -36.00
CA ALA A 43 -10.19 11.44 -36.31
C ALA A 43 -8.95 11.58 -35.42
N ARG A 44 -9.09 11.31 -34.12
CA ARG A 44 -7.97 11.31 -33.17
C ARG A 44 -6.95 10.23 -33.50
N ALA A 45 -7.37 9.00 -33.80
CA ALA A 45 -6.47 7.94 -34.21
C ALA A 45 -5.66 8.33 -35.46
N ALA A 46 -6.29 8.95 -36.47
CA ALA A 46 -5.61 9.43 -37.67
C ALA A 46 -4.62 10.58 -37.37
N GLU A 47 -4.92 11.44 -36.41
CA GLU A 47 -4.00 12.47 -35.93
C GLU A 47 -2.77 11.85 -35.24
N LEU A 48 -2.99 10.87 -34.37
CA LEU A 48 -1.90 10.14 -33.68
C LEU A 48 -0.98 9.44 -34.68
N VAL A 49 -1.52 8.83 -35.74
CA VAL A 49 -0.70 8.25 -36.84
C VAL A 49 0.18 9.32 -37.49
N LYS A 50 -0.40 10.46 -37.88
CA LYS A 50 0.37 11.56 -38.49
C LYS A 50 1.45 12.09 -37.55
N ARG A 51 1.12 12.22 -36.27
CA ARG A 51 2.05 12.69 -35.23
C ARG A 51 3.21 11.72 -35.06
N ARG A 52 2.91 10.43 -34.96
CA ARG A 52 3.88 9.35 -34.87
C ARG A 52 4.80 9.33 -36.09
N ASP A 53 4.27 9.41 -37.31
CA ASP A 53 5.08 9.42 -38.54
C ASP A 53 6.00 10.65 -38.61
N ALA A 54 5.51 11.81 -38.17
CA ALA A 54 6.33 13.03 -38.08
C ALA A 54 7.45 12.91 -37.03
N LEU A 55 7.20 12.26 -35.89
CA LEU A 55 8.19 12.00 -34.86
C LEU A 55 9.23 10.97 -35.32
N ALA A 56 8.80 9.86 -35.93
CA ALA A 56 9.67 8.85 -36.51
C ALA A 56 10.63 9.48 -37.53
N GLY A 57 10.10 10.33 -38.42
CA GLY A 57 10.92 11.06 -39.39
C GLY A 57 11.95 12.01 -38.75
N LYS A 58 11.59 12.68 -37.64
CA LYS A 58 12.53 13.53 -36.89
C LYS A 58 13.64 12.71 -36.23
N LEU A 59 13.29 11.64 -35.52
CA LEU A 59 14.23 10.75 -34.85
C LEU A 59 15.19 10.10 -35.86
N TRP A 60 14.66 9.64 -36.99
CA TRP A 60 15.45 9.17 -38.12
C TRP A 60 16.47 10.22 -38.60
N ASN A 61 16.03 11.45 -38.85
CA ASN A 61 16.90 12.51 -39.36
C ASN A 61 18.02 12.87 -38.37
N VAL A 62 17.73 12.88 -37.06
CA VAL A 62 18.74 13.10 -36.01
C VAL A 62 19.80 12.00 -36.07
N MET A 63 19.38 10.73 -36.11
CA MET A 63 20.29 9.58 -36.18
C MET A 63 21.11 9.56 -37.47
N ALA A 64 20.48 9.79 -38.62
CA ALA A 64 21.15 9.81 -39.92
C ALA A 64 22.19 10.93 -40.02
N THR A 65 21.89 12.10 -39.44
CA THR A 65 22.83 13.24 -39.43
C THR A 65 24.01 12.95 -38.51
N ARG A 66 23.77 12.38 -37.33
CA ARG A 66 24.82 12.07 -36.34
C ARG A 66 25.85 11.08 -36.89
N GLU A 67 25.39 10.07 -37.63
CA GLU A 67 26.26 9.01 -38.16
C GLU A 67 26.85 9.34 -39.55
N GLY A 68 26.58 10.53 -40.11
CA GLY A 68 27.06 10.91 -41.44
C GLY A 68 26.41 10.14 -42.59
N GLY A 69 25.20 9.62 -42.37
CA GLY A 69 24.44 8.76 -43.29
C GLY A 69 24.34 7.33 -42.78
N LEU A 70 23.16 6.73 -42.96
CA LEU A 70 22.88 5.34 -42.58
C LEU A 70 22.67 4.49 -43.84
N SER A 71 23.19 3.27 -43.84
CA SER A 71 22.99 2.32 -44.95
C SER A 71 22.86 0.88 -44.46
N GLY A 72 22.32 0.02 -45.32
CA GLY A 72 22.18 -1.42 -45.05
C GLY A 72 21.44 -1.73 -43.76
N THR A 73 22.00 -2.63 -42.94
CA THR A 73 21.40 -3.08 -41.69
C THR A 73 21.33 -1.98 -40.62
N ALA A 74 22.25 -1.03 -40.63
CA ALA A 74 22.23 0.11 -39.70
C ALA A 74 21.05 1.04 -39.98
N ALA A 75 20.74 1.28 -41.26
CA ALA A 75 19.54 2.02 -41.66
C ALA A 75 18.26 1.32 -41.20
N VAL A 76 18.13 0.01 -41.39
CA VAL A 76 16.93 -0.72 -40.94
C VAL A 76 16.76 -0.65 -39.42
N ARG A 77 17.82 -0.86 -38.65
CA ARG A 77 17.75 -0.79 -37.17
C ARG A 77 17.37 0.60 -36.68
N ALA A 78 17.97 1.64 -37.24
CA ALA A 78 17.66 3.01 -36.85
C ALA A 78 16.23 3.41 -37.22
N ALA A 79 15.71 2.92 -38.35
CA ALA A 79 14.31 3.14 -38.72
C ALA A 79 13.39 2.45 -37.72
N SER A 80 13.65 1.18 -37.38
CA SER A 80 12.87 0.45 -36.35
C SER A 80 12.91 1.14 -34.98
N ALA A 81 14.09 1.59 -34.54
CA ALA A 81 14.21 2.28 -33.25
C ALA A 81 13.42 3.60 -33.23
N ALA A 82 13.48 4.39 -34.32
CA ALA A 82 12.69 5.61 -34.46
C ALA A 82 11.18 5.34 -34.52
N ASP A 83 10.79 4.24 -35.14
CA ASP A 83 9.42 3.74 -35.24
C ASP A 83 8.85 3.37 -33.86
N ASP A 84 9.61 2.58 -33.09
CA ASP A 84 9.26 2.14 -31.75
C ASP A 84 9.19 3.33 -30.77
N GLU A 85 10.22 4.18 -30.76
CA GLU A 85 10.30 5.35 -29.88
C GLU A 85 9.19 6.37 -30.18
N SER A 86 8.93 6.66 -31.46
CA SER A 86 7.82 7.55 -31.84
C SER A 86 6.45 7.00 -31.43
N THR A 87 6.28 5.67 -31.50
CA THR A 87 5.05 5.01 -31.07
C THR A 87 4.89 5.12 -29.55
N GLN A 88 5.95 4.85 -28.78
CA GLN A 88 5.92 5.00 -27.31
C GLN A 88 5.62 6.44 -26.88
N GLN A 89 6.21 7.45 -27.53
CA GLN A 89 5.92 8.85 -27.22
C GLN A 89 4.45 9.21 -27.47
N VAL A 90 3.88 8.78 -28.59
CA VAL A 90 2.45 9.04 -28.91
C VAL A 90 1.50 8.28 -27.99
N VAL A 91 1.86 7.06 -27.57
CA VAL A 91 1.12 6.32 -26.55
C VAL A 91 1.17 7.05 -25.20
N GLY A 92 2.34 7.56 -24.80
CA GLY A 92 2.47 8.40 -23.60
C GLY A 92 1.61 9.66 -23.66
N GLU A 93 1.61 10.37 -24.79
CA GLU A 93 0.73 11.52 -25.04
C GLU A 93 -0.75 11.13 -24.90
N LEU A 94 -1.16 9.97 -25.42
CA LEU A 94 -2.53 9.47 -25.32
C LEU A 94 -2.93 9.17 -23.87
N VAL A 95 -2.10 8.45 -23.12
CA VAL A 95 -2.34 8.15 -21.70
C VAL A 95 -2.39 9.43 -20.86
N SER A 96 -1.59 10.44 -21.22
CA SER A 96 -1.57 11.72 -20.51
C SER A 96 -2.84 12.56 -20.62
N LEU A 97 -3.76 12.20 -21.52
CA LEU A 97 -5.09 12.84 -21.60
C LEU A 97 -6.00 12.45 -20.43
N ILE A 98 -5.73 11.30 -19.80
CA ILE A 98 -6.52 10.81 -18.69
C ILE A 98 -6.05 11.54 -17.42
N PRO A 99 -6.95 12.18 -16.66
CA PRO A 99 -6.58 12.77 -15.38
C PRO A 99 -5.95 11.70 -14.49
N THR A 100 -4.78 12.00 -13.93
CA THR A 100 -3.95 11.04 -13.23
C THR A 100 -4.70 10.28 -12.12
N ARG A 101 -5.50 11.00 -11.31
CA ARG A 101 -6.30 10.39 -10.25
C ARG A 101 -7.35 9.39 -10.74
N VAL A 102 -7.92 9.59 -11.92
CA VAL A 102 -8.99 8.71 -12.43
C VAL A 102 -8.50 7.28 -12.58
N ILE A 103 -7.26 7.07 -13.04
CA ILE A 103 -6.69 5.74 -13.19
C ILE A 103 -6.54 5.10 -11.80
N HIS A 104 -5.93 5.82 -10.88
CA HIS A 104 -5.71 5.36 -9.51
C HIS A 104 -7.03 5.00 -8.80
N GLU A 105 -8.03 5.89 -8.83
CA GLU A 105 -9.33 5.66 -8.22
C GLU A 105 -10.08 4.50 -8.89
N ARG A 106 -10.00 4.39 -10.22
CA ARG A 106 -10.66 3.30 -10.97
C ARG A 106 -10.04 1.95 -10.67
N LYS A 107 -8.71 1.88 -10.51
CA LYS A 107 -8.00 0.65 -10.13
C LYS A 107 -8.24 0.26 -8.68
N ASN A 108 -8.48 1.23 -7.82
CA ASN A 108 -8.84 1.03 -6.41
C ASN A 108 -10.34 1.25 -6.14
N ALA A 109 -11.22 1.01 -7.12
CA ALA A 109 -12.61 1.44 -7.06
C ALA A 109 -13.38 0.93 -5.84
N TRP A 110 -13.05 -0.28 -5.36
CA TRP A 110 -13.71 -0.82 -4.16
C TRP A 110 -13.35 -0.01 -2.91
N ALA A 111 -12.06 0.29 -2.70
CA ALA A 111 -11.62 1.13 -1.59
C ALA A 111 -12.29 2.50 -1.62
N TYR A 112 -12.33 3.13 -2.81
CA TYR A 112 -12.89 4.47 -2.96
C TYR A 112 -14.41 4.53 -2.82
N LEU A 113 -15.14 3.51 -3.29
CA LEU A 113 -16.60 3.46 -3.17
C LEU A 113 -17.05 3.11 -1.75
N ASP A 114 -16.41 2.14 -1.10
CA ASP A 114 -16.86 1.66 0.21
C ASP A 114 -16.47 2.61 1.35
N ALA A 115 -15.38 3.37 1.16
CA ALA A 115 -15.00 4.46 2.06
C ALA A 115 -16.02 5.62 2.11
N GLU A 116 -16.98 5.70 1.17
CA GLU A 116 -18.08 6.67 1.28
C GLU A 116 -19.08 6.29 2.40
N VAL A 117 -19.04 5.04 2.86
CA VAL A 117 -20.00 4.47 3.81
C VAL A 117 -19.34 4.10 5.15
N GLN A 118 -18.07 3.69 5.11
CA GLN A 118 -17.30 3.29 6.29
C GLN A 118 -16.44 4.43 6.84
N GLN A 119 -16.20 4.43 8.15
CA GLN A 119 -15.24 5.34 8.78
C GLN A 119 -13.94 4.59 9.10
N PRO A 120 -12.78 5.28 9.02
CA PRO A 120 -11.51 4.72 9.45
C PRO A 120 -11.52 4.26 10.92
N VAL A 121 -10.81 3.18 11.24
CA VAL A 121 -10.62 2.70 12.62
C VAL A 121 -9.58 3.57 13.34
N ILE A 122 -9.91 4.06 14.54
CA ILE A 122 -9.06 5.01 15.27
C ILE A 122 -8.29 4.31 16.41
N ASP A 123 -8.85 3.23 16.97
CA ASP A 123 -8.32 2.49 18.10
C ASP A 123 -8.28 0.97 17.82
N ALA A 124 -7.35 0.28 18.47
CA ALA A 124 -7.44 -1.17 18.56
C ALA A 124 -8.69 -1.51 19.37
N GLY A 125 -9.56 -2.36 18.81
CA GLY A 125 -10.72 -2.86 19.57
C GLY A 125 -10.26 -3.64 20.81
N PRO A 126 -11.14 -3.78 21.83
CA PRO A 126 -10.81 -4.55 23.03
C PRO A 126 -10.43 -5.98 22.66
N LEU A 127 -9.46 -6.55 23.38
CA LEU A 127 -8.99 -7.92 23.13
C LEU A 127 -10.19 -8.91 23.07
N ALA A 128 -10.26 -9.71 22.00
CA ALA A 128 -11.24 -10.78 21.85
C ALA A 128 -11.13 -11.86 22.95
N ASP A 129 -12.09 -12.79 23.03
CA ASP A 129 -12.07 -13.89 24.00
C ASP A 129 -10.80 -14.76 23.89
N SER A 130 -10.41 -15.42 25.00
CA SER A 130 -9.18 -16.23 25.13
C SER A 130 -8.99 -17.35 24.09
N GLU A 131 -10.02 -17.76 23.37
CA GLU A 131 -9.96 -18.80 22.33
C GLU A 131 -9.38 -18.26 21.02
N VAL A 132 -9.75 -17.03 20.62
CA VAL A 132 -9.23 -16.35 19.43
C VAL A 132 -7.72 -16.12 19.53
N TRP A 133 -7.23 -15.83 20.73
CA TRP A 133 -5.79 -15.63 20.98
C TRP A 133 -4.98 -16.92 20.90
N ARG A 134 -5.54 -18.06 21.33
CA ARG A 134 -4.84 -19.35 21.22
C ARG A 134 -4.66 -19.77 19.76
N ASP A 135 -5.71 -19.65 18.96
CA ASP A 135 -5.65 -19.95 17.52
C ASP A 135 -4.59 -19.08 16.80
N ARG A 136 -4.43 -17.82 17.25
CA ARG A 136 -3.40 -16.90 16.74
C ARG A 136 -2.00 -17.23 17.22
N ALA A 137 -1.84 -17.57 18.50
CA ALA A 137 -0.57 -18.05 19.04
C ALA A 137 -0.08 -19.25 18.22
N ASP A 138 -0.99 -20.19 17.96
CA ASP A 138 -0.70 -21.39 17.17
C ASP A 138 -0.34 -21.02 15.71
N ALA A 139 -1.07 -20.10 15.08
CA ALA A 139 -0.77 -19.64 13.72
C ALA A 139 0.57 -18.89 13.61
N ALA A 140 0.93 -18.12 14.64
CA ALA A 140 2.20 -17.40 14.75
C ALA A 140 3.33 -18.27 15.34
N ASN A 141 3.04 -19.54 15.68
CA ASN A 141 3.96 -20.48 16.31
C ASN A 141 4.59 -19.90 17.61
N ILE A 142 3.75 -19.32 18.47
CA ILE A 142 4.08 -18.76 19.78
C ILE A 142 3.70 -19.78 20.87
N ASP A 143 4.66 -20.19 21.69
CA ASP A 143 4.48 -21.29 22.67
C ASP A 143 3.62 -20.88 23.88
N ALA A 144 3.61 -19.59 24.24
CA ALA A 144 2.80 -19.03 25.32
C ALA A 144 2.52 -17.54 25.05
N LEU A 145 1.25 -17.14 25.19
CA LEU A 145 0.83 -15.74 25.18
C LEU A 145 0.45 -15.33 26.59
N ASP A 146 1.01 -14.22 27.05
CA ASP A 146 0.65 -13.59 28.30
C ASP A 146 0.31 -12.11 28.06
N ARG A 147 -0.52 -11.55 28.94
CA ARG A 147 -0.75 -10.10 28.96
C ARG A 147 0.42 -9.44 29.66
N LEU A 148 0.92 -8.35 29.08
CA LEU A 148 2.01 -7.58 29.65
C LEU A 148 1.64 -6.97 31.01
N GLY A 149 0.42 -6.43 31.15
CA GLY A 149 0.03 -5.65 32.32
C GLY A 149 0.71 -4.29 32.34
N ASN A 150 1.29 -3.87 33.46
CA ASN A 150 2.04 -2.61 33.53
C ASN A 150 3.42 -2.78 32.86
N PRO A 151 3.75 -2.01 31.80
CA PRO A 151 5.06 -2.11 31.14
C PRO A 151 6.26 -1.87 32.07
N GLU A 152 6.10 -1.09 33.14
CA GLU A 152 7.18 -0.82 34.10
C GLU A 152 7.54 -2.03 34.96
N ASP A 153 6.62 -2.98 35.11
CA ASP A 153 6.81 -4.20 35.90
C ASP A 153 7.43 -5.35 35.09
N TYR A 154 7.65 -5.15 33.80
CA TYR A 154 8.23 -6.16 32.92
C TYR A 154 9.73 -6.40 33.25
N ASP A 155 10.05 -7.64 33.62
CA ASP A 155 11.39 -8.06 34.05
C ASP A 155 12.05 -9.07 33.09
N GLY A 156 11.45 -9.29 31.91
CA GLY A 156 11.95 -10.21 30.90
C GLY A 156 13.28 -9.77 30.29
N ALA A 157 14.00 -10.73 29.69
CA ALA A 157 15.34 -10.49 29.15
C ALA A 157 15.32 -9.76 27.79
N GLU A 158 14.31 -10.04 26.97
CA GLU A 158 14.07 -9.42 25.68
C GLU A 158 13.28 -8.11 25.83
N PRO A 159 13.56 -7.06 25.03
CA PRO A 159 12.70 -5.87 24.96
C PRO A 159 11.24 -6.23 24.66
N ILE A 160 10.29 -5.50 25.23
CA ILE A 160 8.85 -5.74 25.01
C ILE A 160 8.53 -5.68 23.52
N GLU A 161 9.12 -4.72 22.80
CA GLU A 161 8.91 -4.48 21.37
C GLU A 161 9.31 -5.69 20.49
N ASP A 162 10.25 -6.52 20.95
CA ASP A 162 10.75 -7.69 20.21
C ASP A 162 9.88 -8.95 20.42
N ILE A 163 9.02 -8.93 21.44
CA ILE A 163 8.17 -10.08 21.81
C ILE A 163 6.67 -9.75 21.83
N ALA A 164 6.32 -8.49 21.58
CA ALA A 164 4.95 -8.03 21.53
C ALA A 164 4.24 -8.56 20.28
N VAL A 165 2.99 -8.94 20.45
CA VAL A 165 2.13 -9.45 19.39
C VAL A 165 1.15 -8.35 18.96
N PRO A 166 1.10 -8.00 17.66
CA PRO A 166 0.22 -6.94 17.17
C PRO A 166 -1.26 -7.14 17.52
N PRO A 167 -1.99 -6.06 17.82
CA PRO A 167 -3.42 -6.13 18.11
C PRO A 167 -4.22 -6.49 16.85
N ASP A 168 -5.43 -7.00 17.06
CA ASP A 168 -6.37 -7.20 15.96
C ASP A 168 -7.03 -5.89 15.58
N VAL A 169 -6.76 -5.41 14.36
CA VAL A 169 -7.39 -4.20 13.84
C VAL A 169 -8.38 -4.61 12.76
N ALA A 170 -9.64 -4.20 12.94
CA ALA A 170 -10.71 -4.45 11.98
C ALA A 170 -10.62 -3.49 10.78
N TRP A 171 -9.56 -3.61 10.00
CA TRP A 171 -9.26 -2.75 8.87
C TRP A 171 -10.42 -2.61 7.89
N THR A 172 -10.77 -1.36 7.58
CA THR A 172 -11.84 -1.02 6.65
C THR A 172 -11.28 -0.62 5.28
N GLU A 173 -12.15 -0.55 4.28
CA GLU A 173 -11.79 0.02 2.98
C GLU A 173 -11.57 1.55 3.08
N ALA A 174 -12.16 2.22 4.08
CA ALA A 174 -11.86 3.61 4.38
C ALA A 174 -10.42 3.83 4.86
N ASP A 175 -9.88 2.89 5.65
CA ASP A 175 -8.47 2.89 6.04
C ASP A 175 -7.56 2.68 4.84
N ARG A 176 -7.91 1.72 3.96
CA ARG A 176 -7.17 1.46 2.73
C ARG A 176 -7.15 2.68 1.82
N LYS A 177 -8.29 3.35 1.65
CA LYS A 177 -8.38 4.59 0.87
C LYS A 177 -7.49 5.68 1.47
N ALA A 178 -7.52 5.88 2.78
CA ALA A 178 -6.69 6.88 3.45
C ALA A 178 -5.19 6.61 3.24
N ALA A 179 -4.77 5.34 3.30
CA ALA A 179 -3.40 4.94 3.02
C ALA A 179 -3.00 5.19 1.55
N LEU A 180 -3.89 4.89 0.60
CA LEU A 180 -3.69 5.16 -0.82
C LEU A 180 -3.60 6.66 -1.12
N ASP A 181 -4.45 7.48 -0.51
CA ASP A 181 -4.39 8.94 -0.63
C ASP A 181 -3.08 9.48 -0.05
N ASN A 182 -2.63 8.98 1.11
CA ASN A 182 -1.35 9.34 1.69
C ASN A 182 -0.19 8.98 0.74
N ALA A 183 -0.21 7.78 0.14
CA ALA A 183 0.80 7.40 -0.85
C ALA A 183 0.83 8.37 -2.05
N VAL A 184 -0.33 8.79 -2.55
CA VAL A 184 -0.42 9.81 -3.63
C VAL A 184 0.12 11.17 -3.18
N ASP A 185 -0.18 11.60 -1.96
CA ASP A 185 0.31 12.87 -1.43
C ASP A 185 1.83 12.85 -1.16
N THR A 186 2.36 11.69 -0.76
CA THR A 186 3.79 11.49 -0.44
C THR A 186 4.66 11.35 -1.70
N TYR A 187 4.29 10.48 -2.63
CA TYR A 187 5.12 10.16 -3.80
C TYR A 187 4.68 10.88 -5.08
N GLY A 188 3.52 11.53 -5.07
CA GLY A 188 2.89 12.08 -6.27
C GLY A 188 2.27 10.98 -7.12
N LEU A 189 1.79 11.34 -8.31
CA LEU A 189 1.26 10.37 -9.27
C LEU A 189 1.45 10.91 -10.68
N GLU A 190 2.14 10.19 -11.56
CA GLU A 190 2.32 10.56 -12.96
C GLU A 190 1.20 10.00 -13.86
N PRO A 191 1.00 10.57 -15.07
CA PRO A 191 -0.04 10.07 -15.96
C PRO A 191 0.16 8.60 -16.34
N GLY A 192 -0.89 7.81 -16.13
CA GLY A 192 -0.88 6.37 -16.32
C GLY A 192 -0.54 5.56 -15.07
N GLU A 193 -0.05 6.21 -14.01
CA GLU A 193 0.36 5.53 -12.79
C GLU A 193 -0.81 5.30 -11.83
N TRP A 194 -0.66 4.27 -11.01
CA TRP A 194 -1.54 3.97 -9.89
C TRP A 194 -0.77 3.19 -8.81
N TYR A 195 -1.27 3.21 -7.57
CA TYR A 195 -0.65 2.48 -6.45
C TYR A 195 -1.51 1.31 -6.04
N SER A 196 -0.87 0.20 -5.73
CA SER A 196 -1.44 -0.95 -5.05
C SER A 196 -0.64 -1.25 -3.79
N MET A 197 -1.34 -1.81 -2.79
CA MET A 197 -0.76 -2.32 -1.56
C MET A 197 -1.50 -3.59 -1.19
N GLU A 198 -0.79 -4.50 -0.52
CA GLU A 198 -1.43 -5.63 0.16
C GLU A 198 -2.33 -5.09 1.27
N TRP A 199 -3.52 -5.68 1.42
CA TRP A 199 -4.50 -5.23 2.38
C TRP A 199 -5.29 -6.43 2.93
N PRO A 200 -5.50 -6.54 4.25
CA PRO A 200 -5.05 -5.63 5.32
C PRO A 200 -3.53 -5.66 5.56
N PRO A 201 -2.94 -4.67 6.26
CA PRO A 201 -1.55 -4.74 6.68
C PRO A 201 -1.32 -5.93 7.62
N THR A 202 -0.28 -6.70 7.34
CA THR A 202 0.15 -7.85 8.16
C THR A 202 1.38 -7.55 8.99
N GLU A 203 2.17 -6.54 8.60
CA GLU A 203 3.35 -6.11 9.31
C GLU A 203 3.00 -5.00 10.28
N ALA A 204 3.43 -5.17 11.53
CA ALA A 204 3.24 -4.18 12.58
C ALA A 204 4.41 -4.25 13.56
N SER A 205 4.74 -3.11 14.15
CA SER A 205 5.78 -3.00 15.17
C SER A 205 5.29 -2.16 16.33
N LEU A 206 5.57 -2.60 17.55
CA LEU A 206 5.32 -1.80 18.74
C LEU A 206 6.40 -0.72 18.82
N TRP A 207 6.01 0.54 18.61
CA TRP A 207 6.92 1.67 18.68
C TRP A 207 7.14 2.14 20.12
N SER A 208 6.10 2.01 20.95
CA SER A 208 6.17 2.28 22.38
C SER A 208 5.17 1.40 23.12
N ALA A 209 5.61 0.77 24.22
CA ALA A 209 4.72 0.03 25.12
C ALA A 209 3.78 0.94 25.95
N GLY A 210 3.94 2.27 25.88
CA GLY A 210 3.18 3.20 26.72
C GLY A 210 3.59 3.15 28.19
N SER A 211 2.74 3.66 29.08
CA SER A 211 2.99 3.63 30.53
C SER A 211 1.72 3.70 31.36
N VAL A 212 1.77 3.04 32.52
CA VAL A 212 0.68 2.99 33.50
C VAL A 212 1.21 3.53 34.81
N SER A 213 0.46 4.46 35.42
CA SER A 213 0.74 4.92 36.78
C SER A 213 -0.14 4.20 37.77
N ARG A 214 0.44 3.84 38.91
CA ARG A 214 -0.25 3.25 40.05
C ARG A 214 -0.36 4.28 41.16
N THR A 215 -1.55 4.52 41.70
CA THR A 215 -1.70 5.39 42.88
C THR A 215 -0.99 4.78 44.08
N GLU A 216 -0.50 5.64 44.97
CA GLU A 216 0.08 5.19 46.24
C GLU A 216 -0.96 4.42 47.05
N TRP A 217 -0.50 3.38 47.74
CA TRP A 217 -1.35 2.64 48.66
C TRP A 217 -1.65 3.53 49.88
N GLU A 218 -2.93 3.58 50.28
CA GLU A 218 -3.41 4.35 51.42
C GLU A 218 -4.23 3.44 52.34
N PRO A 219 -3.92 3.38 53.64
CA PRO A 219 -4.68 2.56 54.56
C PRO A 219 -6.10 3.10 54.68
N CYS A 220 -7.09 2.21 54.76
CA CYS A 220 -8.45 2.63 55.07
C CYS A 220 -8.54 3.13 56.53
N SER A 221 -9.61 3.84 56.87
CA SER A 221 -9.80 4.40 58.22
C SER A 221 -9.75 3.39 59.37
N ALA A 222 -9.93 2.10 59.09
CA ALA A 222 -9.81 1.03 60.09
C ALA A 222 -8.36 0.63 60.38
N HIS A 223 -7.44 0.92 59.47
CA HIS A 223 -6.04 0.55 59.51
C HIS A 223 -5.08 1.75 59.49
N GLU A 224 -5.59 2.98 59.61
CA GLU A 224 -4.78 4.21 59.66
C GLU A 224 -3.78 4.21 60.83
N ASP A 225 -4.16 3.61 61.97
CA ASP A 225 -3.34 3.54 63.18
C ASP A 225 -2.32 2.38 63.17
N ASP A 226 -2.47 1.40 62.27
CA ASP A 226 -1.56 0.25 62.12
C ASP A 226 -1.51 -0.25 60.65
N PRO A 227 -0.93 0.57 59.75
CA PRO A 227 -0.97 0.33 58.31
C PRO A 227 -0.08 -0.83 57.85
N ASP A 228 0.90 -1.23 58.66
CA ASP A 228 1.86 -2.30 58.36
C ASP A 228 1.42 -3.66 58.92
N SER A 229 0.18 -3.77 59.41
CA SER A 229 -0.35 -5.03 59.94
C SER A 229 -0.74 -6.00 58.82
N ASP A 230 -0.58 -7.32 59.06
CA ASP A 230 -1.05 -8.37 58.14
C ASP A 230 -2.55 -8.22 57.79
N GLU A 231 -3.34 -7.65 58.70
CA GLU A 231 -4.77 -7.35 58.51
C GLU A 231 -5.00 -6.15 57.55
N ALA A 232 -4.10 -5.17 57.55
CA ALA A 232 -4.11 -4.06 56.61
C ALA A 232 -3.67 -4.48 55.20
N GLU A 233 -2.65 -5.34 55.09
CA GLU A 233 -2.13 -5.85 53.81
C GLU A 233 -3.16 -6.68 53.04
N THR A 234 -4.03 -7.40 53.75
CA THR A 234 -5.07 -8.26 53.14
C THR A 234 -6.46 -7.60 53.12
N CYS A 235 -6.53 -6.32 53.48
CA CYS A 235 -7.79 -5.58 53.51
C CYS A 235 -8.17 -5.08 52.12
N VAL A 236 -9.28 -5.61 51.58
CA VAL A 236 -9.87 -5.20 50.29
C VAL A 236 -10.05 -3.68 50.18
N THR A 237 -10.45 -3.00 51.26
CA THR A 237 -10.66 -1.54 51.23
C THR A 237 -9.34 -0.76 51.18
N CYS A 238 -8.25 -1.31 51.73
CA CYS A 238 -6.92 -0.74 51.55
C CYS A 238 -6.37 -1.06 50.14
N GLU A 239 -6.61 -2.26 49.61
CA GLU A 239 -6.25 -2.63 48.24
C GLU A 239 -6.97 -1.75 47.20
N ASP A 240 -8.23 -1.39 47.43
CA ASP A 240 -9.04 -0.50 46.56
C ASP A 240 -8.50 0.94 46.45
N SER A 241 -7.56 1.34 47.31
CA SER A 241 -6.88 2.64 47.22
C SER A 241 -5.91 2.68 46.04
N VAL A 242 -5.42 1.52 45.62
CA VAL A 242 -4.51 1.36 44.51
C VAL A 242 -5.32 1.28 43.23
N ARG A 243 -5.07 2.23 42.34
CA ARG A 243 -5.69 2.31 41.03
C ARG A 243 -4.62 2.51 39.98
N GLU A 244 -4.78 1.79 38.89
CA GLU A 244 -3.95 1.95 37.70
C GLU A 244 -4.63 2.89 36.72
N THR A 245 -3.89 3.91 36.29
CA THR A 245 -4.32 4.87 35.28
C THR A 245 -3.30 4.89 34.15
N VAL A 246 -3.76 4.68 32.91
CA VAL A 246 -2.92 4.81 31.72
C VAL A 246 -2.45 6.27 31.60
N VAL A 247 -1.14 6.47 31.54
CA VAL A 247 -0.50 7.79 31.40
C VAL A 247 -0.15 8.05 29.94
N ALA A 248 0.30 7.00 29.24
CA ALA A 248 0.56 7.01 27.81
C ALA A 248 0.07 5.71 27.19
N GLU A 249 -0.67 5.80 26.10
CA GLU A 249 -1.10 4.64 25.32
C GLU A 249 0.11 3.96 24.66
N ALA A 250 -0.01 2.66 24.42
CA ALA A 250 0.92 1.94 23.57
C ALA A 250 0.67 2.31 22.12
N LEU A 251 1.74 2.42 21.33
CA LEU A 251 1.68 2.86 19.94
C LEU A 251 2.17 1.76 19.00
N TRP A 252 1.27 1.28 18.15
CA TRP A 252 1.55 0.30 17.10
C TRP A 252 1.64 0.98 15.75
N VAL A 253 2.71 0.73 15.02
CA VAL A 253 2.89 1.21 13.64
C VAL A 253 2.64 0.05 12.69
N PHE A 254 1.66 0.18 11.81
CA PHE A 254 1.34 -0.82 10.78
C PHE A 254 1.91 -0.40 9.43
N THR A 255 2.57 -1.33 8.74
CA THR A 255 3.24 -1.07 7.47
C THR A 255 2.79 -2.04 6.37
N VAL A 256 2.92 -1.62 5.12
CA VAL A 256 2.68 -2.44 3.92
C VAL A 256 3.73 -2.20 2.85
N ALA A 257 3.93 -3.19 2.00
CA ALA A 257 4.63 -2.99 0.74
C ALA A 257 3.75 -2.19 -0.24
N LEU A 258 4.26 -1.06 -0.69
CA LEU A 258 3.65 -0.18 -1.66
C LEU A 258 4.24 -0.43 -3.05
N THR A 259 3.38 -0.82 -3.99
CA THR A 259 3.76 -1.05 -5.39
C THR A 259 3.20 0.06 -6.26
N LYS A 260 4.07 0.63 -7.09
CA LYS A 260 3.71 1.55 -8.16
C LYS A 260 3.52 0.78 -9.45
N ASN A 261 2.36 0.96 -10.06
CA ASN A 261 2.01 0.35 -11.33
C ASN A 261 1.79 1.44 -12.38
N ARG A 262 1.97 1.07 -13.65
CA ARG A 262 1.68 1.96 -14.78
C ARG A 262 0.94 1.22 -15.88
N ILE A 263 -0.18 1.80 -16.31
CA ILE A 263 -0.90 1.27 -17.47
C ILE A 263 -0.11 1.50 -18.75
N GLY A 264 -0.33 0.63 -19.73
CA GLY A 264 0.25 0.77 -21.04
C GLY A 264 -0.48 -0.07 -22.07
N PHE A 265 0.17 -0.33 -23.21
CA PHE A 265 -0.41 -1.14 -24.26
C PHE A 265 0.57 -2.16 -24.80
N ASP A 266 0.08 -3.36 -25.09
CA ASP A 266 0.84 -4.39 -25.77
C ASP A 266 1.04 -4.06 -27.26
N ILE A 267 1.74 -4.97 -27.98
CA ILE A 267 1.98 -4.82 -29.41
C ILE A 267 0.71 -4.74 -30.25
N SER A 268 -0.41 -5.29 -29.78
CA SER A 268 -1.72 -5.32 -30.43
C SER A 268 -2.55 -4.08 -30.12
N GLY A 269 -2.12 -3.28 -29.14
CA GLY A 269 -2.86 -2.12 -28.65
C GLY A 269 -3.87 -2.49 -27.57
N THR A 270 -3.74 -3.66 -26.95
CA THR A 270 -4.51 -4.06 -25.77
C THR A 270 -3.94 -3.37 -24.54
N LEU A 271 -4.80 -2.81 -23.70
CA LEU A 271 -4.49 -2.21 -22.42
C LEU A 271 -3.90 -3.26 -21.49
N VAL A 272 -2.76 -2.92 -20.90
CA VAL A 272 -2.08 -3.69 -19.88
C VAL A 272 -2.03 -2.84 -18.62
N ASP A 273 -2.47 -3.40 -17.51
CA ASP A 273 -2.64 -2.68 -16.26
C ASP A 273 -1.32 -2.42 -15.52
N ASP A 274 -0.37 -3.34 -15.71
CA ASP A 274 0.94 -3.39 -15.04
C ASP A 274 2.07 -3.47 -16.08
N LEU A 275 2.09 -2.53 -17.03
CA LEU A 275 3.19 -2.45 -18.00
C LEU A 275 4.53 -2.24 -17.26
N ILE A 276 4.48 -1.49 -16.16
CA ILE A 276 5.54 -1.36 -15.17
C ILE A 276 4.91 -1.66 -13.82
N SER A 277 5.58 -2.49 -13.03
CA SER A 277 5.25 -2.75 -11.63
C SER A 277 6.56 -2.73 -10.84
N GLU A 278 6.64 -1.82 -9.87
CA GLU A 278 7.83 -1.56 -9.07
C GLU A 278 7.41 -1.37 -7.62
N GLU A 279 8.01 -2.15 -6.72
CA GLU A 279 7.93 -1.86 -5.28
C GLU A 279 8.74 -0.59 -5.00
N ILE A 280 8.06 0.44 -4.48
CA ILE A 280 8.68 1.75 -4.25
C ILE A 280 8.94 2.02 -2.77
N ASP A 281 8.24 1.30 -1.89
CA ASP A 281 8.45 1.33 -0.44
C ASP A 281 8.01 -0.02 0.15
N SER A 282 8.93 -0.73 0.81
CA SER A 282 8.65 -2.03 1.42
C SER A 282 7.97 -1.92 2.79
N SER A 283 8.00 -0.74 3.41
CA SER A 283 7.52 -0.51 4.78
C SER A 283 6.74 0.80 4.86
N PHE A 284 5.84 1.02 3.90
CA PHE A 284 5.01 2.21 3.85
C PHE A 284 4.08 2.23 5.07
N GLU A 285 4.19 3.28 5.89
CA GLU A 285 3.37 3.45 7.07
C GLU A 285 1.91 3.69 6.69
N VAL A 286 1.04 2.76 7.08
CA VAL A 286 -0.40 2.86 6.87
C VAL A 286 -1.01 3.75 7.94
N ARG A 287 -0.69 3.46 9.21
CA ARG A 287 -1.29 4.11 10.37
C ARG A 287 -0.57 3.73 11.67
N GLU A 288 -0.64 4.65 12.62
CA GLU A 288 -0.41 4.40 14.03
C GLU A 288 -1.73 4.08 14.76
N ILE A 289 -1.75 3.01 15.55
CA ILE A 289 -2.91 2.59 16.36
C ILE A 289 -2.52 2.62 17.82
N GLU A 290 -3.35 3.31 18.61
CA GLU A 290 -3.24 3.33 20.07
C GLU A 290 -3.90 2.07 20.68
N GLN A 291 -3.28 1.54 21.73
CA GLN A 291 -3.78 0.42 22.53
C GLN A 291 -3.47 0.67 24.01
N ASP A 292 -4.39 0.27 24.90
CA ASP A 292 -4.10 0.24 26.33
C ASP A 292 -2.86 -0.64 26.60
N PRO A 293 -1.80 -0.11 27.24
CA PRO A 293 -0.58 -0.86 27.55
C PRO A 293 -0.81 -2.19 28.26
N ARG A 294 -1.87 -2.25 29.08
CA ARG A 294 -2.24 -3.43 29.87
C ARG A 294 -2.79 -4.57 29.03
N GLU A 295 -3.21 -4.25 27.81
CA GLU A 295 -3.74 -5.19 26.83
C GLU A 295 -2.71 -5.65 25.81
N ILE A 296 -1.45 -5.19 25.88
CA ILE A 296 -0.39 -5.74 25.05
C ILE A 296 -0.24 -7.23 25.36
N LEU A 297 -0.25 -8.05 24.31
CA LEU A 297 0.13 -9.45 24.40
C LEU A 297 1.61 -9.59 24.10
N ILE A 298 2.30 -10.35 24.93
CA ILE A 298 3.69 -10.75 24.72
C ILE A 298 3.77 -12.26 24.58
N GLY A 299 4.69 -12.74 23.75
CA GLY A 299 4.89 -14.17 23.57
C GLY A 299 6.27 -14.50 23.03
N SER A 300 6.84 -15.61 23.51
CA SER A 300 8.12 -16.11 22.99
C SER A 300 7.90 -16.90 21.70
N PRO A 301 8.78 -16.76 20.69
CA PRO A 301 8.70 -17.57 19.48
C PRO A 301 8.90 -19.03 19.84
N GLY A 302 8.11 -19.91 19.23
CA GLY A 302 8.18 -21.33 19.46
C GLY A 302 9.54 -21.93 19.08
N ARG A 303 9.88 -23.07 19.68
CA ARG A 303 11.19 -23.73 19.47
C ARG A 303 11.58 -23.84 17.99
N GLY A 304 12.67 -23.16 17.63
CA GLY A 304 13.29 -23.27 16.29
C GLY A 304 13.14 -22.02 15.41
N THR A 305 12.40 -21.02 15.88
CA THR A 305 12.22 -19.73 15.18
C THR A 305 13.00 -18.63 15.90
N ARG A 306 13.60 -17.71 15.15
CA ARG A 306 14.08 -16.41 15.64
C ARG A 306 13.33 -15.35 14.86
N TRP A 307 12.93 -14.29 15.55
CA TRP A 307 12.49 -13.05 14.92
C TRP A 307 13.61 -12.48 14.05
#